data_AF-A0A5K8A0A6-F1
#
_entry.id   AF-A0A5K8A0A6-F1
#
_cell.length_a   1.000
_cell.length_b   1.000
_cell.length_c   1.000
_cell.angle_alpha   90.00
_cell.angle_beta   90.00
_cell.angle_gamma   90.00
#
_symmetry.space_group_name_H-M   'P 1'
#
loop_
_entity.id
_entity.type
_entity.pdbx_description
1 polymer ?
#
loop_
_entity_poly.entity_id
_entity_poly.type
_entity_poly.pdbx_seq_one_letter_code
_entity_poly.pdbx_strand_id
1 'polypeptide(L)'
;MAYQTVKKGDCTQSISTDHGMTWERVWLDGNNSELRRKRAEPNILMTGDQVYVPDVETKKYDGETEKKHKFHTKGRPARLILRIKRNGKAINGKRYVLIIDGKAHEGETDDEGHIDIIIPPNAMDGQLLLNGGREKYDLILGGLDPLDETTGVQARLFNLGYAPGPIDGIMGPLTEAAVRKFQQQVGATVDSIVGPETRQHLENEYGC
;
A
#
# COMPACT_ATOMS: atom_id res chain seq x y z
N MET A 1 -18.98 3.77 -19.96
CA MET A 1 -19.23 3.44 -18.54
C MET A 1 -19.09 1.94 -18.32
N ALA A 2 -18.16 1.53 -17.48
CA ALA A 2 -17.96 0.12 -17.18
C ALA A 2 -17.59 -0.08 -15.71
N TYR A 3 -18.14 -1.13 -15.11
CA TYR A 3 -17.59 -1.68 -13.89
C TYR A 3 -16.33 -2.46 -14.24
N GLN A 4 -15.22 -2.14 -13.57
CA GLN A 4 -14.02 -2.94 -13.59
C GLN A 4 -14.07 -3.93 -12.43
N THR A 5 -13.88 -5.21 -12.76
CA THR A 5 -13.64 -6.23 -11.73
C THR A 5 -12.22 -6.11 -11.24
N VAL A 6 -12.06 -5.84 -9.95
CA VAL A 6 -10.78 -5.75 -9.26
C VAL A 6 -10.05 -7.07 -9.42
N LYS A 7 -8.81 -7.00 -9.89
CA LYS A 7 -7.87 -8.12 -9.97
C LYS A 7 -6.89 -8.05 -8.80
N LYS A 8 -6.18 -9.14 -8.55
CA LYS A 8 -5.10 -9.15 -7.56
C LYS A 8 -4.07 -8.07 -7.90
N GLY A 9 -3.85 -7.15 -6.96
CA GLY A 9 -2.95 -6.02 -7.14
C GLY A 9 -3.63 -4.68 -7.42
N ASP A 10 -4.89 -4.69 -7.84
CA ASP A 10 -5.63 -3.47 -8.11
C ASP A 10 -5.95 -2.73 -6.80
N CYS A 11 -5.70 -1.42 -6.80
CA CYS A 11 -6.23 -0.45 -5.83
C CYS A 11 -6.95 0.69 -6.58
N THR A 12 -7.76 1.51 -5.90
CA THR A 12 -8.48 2.61 -6.58
C THR A 12 -7.51 3.59 -7.26
N GLN A 13 -6.31 3.77 -6.71
CA GLN A 13 -5.28 4.60 -7.32
C GLN A 13 -4.72 4.02 -8.62
N SER A 14 -4.39 2.73 -8.66
CA SER A 14 -3.96 2.06 -9.90
C SER A 14 -5.05 2.09 -10.97
N ILE A 15 -6.30 1.72 -10.64
CA ILE A 15 -7.44 1.73 -11.56
C ILE A 15 -7.66 3.14 -12.11
N SER A 16 -7.77 4.15 -11.24
CA SER A 16 -8.00 5.52 -11.70
C SER A 16 -6.86 6.04 -12.59
N THR A 17 -5.62 5.67 -12.30
CA THR A 17 -4.45 6.05 -13.11
C THR A 17 -4.53 5.46 -14.51
N ASP A 18 -4.87 4.18 -14.64
CA ASP A 18 -5.04 3.50 -15.95
C ASP A 18 -6.13 4.14 -16.81
N HIS A 19 -7.16 4.71 -16.15
CA HIS A 19 -8.24 5.44 -16.80
C HIS A 19 -8.00 6.96 -16.87
N GLY A 20 -6.80 7.44 -16.57
CA GLY A 20 -6.42 8.85 -16.73
C GLY A 20 -7.17 9.82 -15.81
N MET A 21 -7.64 9.36 -14.66
CA MET A 21 -8.39 10.14 -13.68
C MET A 21 -7.80 10.02 -12.27
N THR A 22 -8.33 10.78 -11.31
CA THR A 22 -7.89 10.68 -9.92
C THR A 22 -8.70 9.61 -9.17
N TRP A 23 -8.08 9.00 -8.17
CA TRP A 23 -8.74 7.99 -7.35
C TRP A 23 -9.94 8.57 -6.62
N GLU A 24 -9.90 9.85 -6.21
CA GLU A 24 -11.04 10.51 -5.55
C GLU A 24 -12.25 10.57 -6.48
N ARG A 25 -12.05 10.81 -7.78
CA ARG A 25 -13.14 10.84 -8.77
C ARG A 25 -13.79 9.46 -8.91
N VAL A 26 -12.99 8.39 -8.87
CA VAL A 26 -13.51 7.02 -8.91
C VAL A 26 -14.18 6.68 -7.57
N TRP A 27 -13.44 6.75 -6.47
CA TRP A 27 -13.88 6.34 -5.14
C TRP A 27 -15.12 7.09 -4.66
N LEU A 28 -15.17 8.42 -4.87
CA LEU A 28 -16.26 9.25 -4.37
C LEU A 28 -17.51 9.25 -5.26
N ASP A 29 -17.46 8.60 -6.43
CA ASP A 29 -18.61 8.45 -7.32
C ASP A 29 -19.79 7.77 -6.60
N GLY A 30 -21.00 8.22 -6.87
CA GLY A 30 -22.22 7.70 -6.23
C GLY A 30 -22.44 6.21 -6.52
N ASN A 31 -22.00 5.74 -7.69
CA ASN A 31 -22.12 4.33 -8.09
C ASN A 31 -21.16 3.41 -7.33
N ASN A 32 -20.16 3.96 -6.63
CA ASN A 32 -19.25 3.25 -5.74
C ASN A 32 -19.66 3.32 -4.26
N SER A 33 -20.90 3.76 -3.95
CA SER A 33 -21.38 3.83 -2.56
C SER A 33 -21.42 2.47 -1.86
N GLU A 34 -21.80 1.39 -2.56
CA GLU A 34 -21.74 0.03 -1.99
C GLU A 34 -20.31 -0.44 -1.76
N LEU A 35 -19.41 -0.17 -2.71
CA LEU A 35 -17.99 -0.48 -2.54
C LEU A 35 -17.41 0.22 -1.31
N ARG A 36 -17.72 1.51 -1.13
CA ARG A 36 -17.31 2.30 0.05
C ARG A 36 -17.95 1.84 1.36
N ARG A 37 -19.13 1.25 1.33
CA ARG A 37 -19.72 0.59 2.51
C ARG A 37 -18.96 -0.69 2.86
N LYS A 38 -18.56 -1.45 1.84
CA LYS A 38 -17.83 -2.71 2.00
C LYS A 38 -16.36 -2.50 2.38
N ARG A 39 -15.74 -1.46 1.85
CA ARG A 39 -14.32 -1.13 2.00
C ARG A 39 -14.21 0.24 2.64
N ALA A 40 -13.63 0.29 3.84
CA ALA A 40 -13.45 1.54 4.60
C ALA A 40 -12.55 2.54 3.86
N GLU A 41 -11.60 2.04 3.06
CA GLU A 41 -10.55 2.84 2.44
C GLU A 41 -10.38 2.58 0.94
N PRO A 42 -9.98 3.62 0.18
CA PRO A 42 -9.83 3.56 -1.27
C PRO A 42 -8.70 2.65 -1.75
N ASN A 43 -7.67 2.44 -0.92
CA ASN A 43 -6.49 1.69 -1.31
C ASN A 43 -6.56 0.21 -0.96
N ILE A 44 -7.65 -0.22 -0.30
CA ILE A 44 -7.87 -1.60 0.13
C ILE A 44 -9.03 -2.18 -0.68
N LEU A 45 -8.72 -2.74 -1.85
CA LEU A 45 -9.67 -3.47 -2.69
C LEU A 45 -9.37 -4.96 -2.65
N MET A 46 -10.38 -5.79 -2.89
CA MET A 46 -10.23 -7.24 -2.98
C MET A 46 -10.58 -7.74 -4.37
N THR A 47 -9.88 -8.78 -4.82
CA THR A 47 -10.21 -9.49 -6.06
C THR A 47 -11.71 -9.81 -6.14
N GLY A 48 -12.35 -9.43 -7.24
CA GLY A 48 -13.79 -9.64 -7.47
C GLY A 48 -14.68 -8.44 -7.10
N ASP A 49 -14.18 -7.48 -6.32
CA ASP A 49 -14.89 -6.22 -6.09
C ASP A 49 -15.18 -5.52 -7.44
N GLN A 50 -16.31 -4.81 -7.52
CA GLN A 50 -16.70 -4.06 -8.71
C GLN A 50 -16.48 -2.57 -8.46
N VAL A 51 -15.59 -1.97 -9.24
CA VAL A 51 -15.30 -0.52 -9.19
C VAL A 51 -15.94 0.12 -10.41
N TYR A 52 -16.90 1.00 -10.20
CA TYR A 52 -17.44 1.84 -11.26
C TYR A 52 -16.39 2.88 -11.66
N VAL A 53 -16.02 2.92 -12.94
CA VAL A 53 -15.11 3.91 -13.48
C VAL A 53 -15.91 4.88 -14.36
N PRO A 54 -16.06 6.17 -13.96
CA PRO A 54 -16.80 7.16 -14.73
C PRO A 54 -16.07 7.49 -16.04
N ASP A 55 -16.84 7.84 -17.08
CA ASP A 55 -16.24 8.20 -18.37
C ASP A 55 -15.40 9.48 -18.25
N VAL A 56 -14.25 9.49 -18.93
CA VAL A 56 -13.42 10.70 -19.03
C VAL A 56 -14.03 11.60 -20.09
N GLU A 57 -14.53 12.76 -19.67
CA GLU A 57 -14.90 13.81 -20.62
C GLU A 57 -13.68 14.21 -21.44
N THR A 58 -13.75 14.00 -22.75
CA THR A 58 -12.67 14.37 -23.66
C THR A 58 -12.64 15.89 -23.78
N LYS A 59 -11.62 16.54 -23.20
CA LYS A 59 -11.37 17.96 -23.44
C LYS A 59 -10.69 18.14 -24.78
N LYS A 60 -11.33 18.91 -25.67
CA LYS A 60 -10.73 19.35 -26.93
C LYS A 60 -9.97 20.65 -26.68
N TYR A 61 -8.80 20.76 -27.28
CA TYR A 61 -7.97 21.95 -27.26
C TYR A 61 -7.63 22.31 -28.70
N ASP A 62 -7.84 23.57 -29.08
CA ASP A 62 -7.35 24.07 -30.36
C ASP A 62 -5.83 24.27 -30.28
N GLY A 63 -5.11 23.84 -31.31
CA GLY A 63 -3.66 23.93 -31.34
C GLY A 63 -3.13 23.98 -32.77
N GLU A 64 -2.04 24.72 -32.97
CA GLU A 64 -1.36 24.79 -34.26
C GLU A 64 -0.87 23.40 -34.67
N THR A 65 -1.16 23.02 -35.90
CA THR A 65 -0.57 21.85 -36.57
C THR A 65 0.94 22.03 -36.71
N GLU A 66 1.71 20.93 -36.67
CA GLU A 66 3.19 20.91 -36.76
C GLU A 66 3.97 21.43 -35.54
N LYS A 67 3.29 21.84 -34.45
CA LYS A 67 3.91 22.14 -33.16
C LYS A 67 3.72 21.03 -32.13
N LYS A 68 4.73 20.81 -31.27
CA LYS A 68 4.61 19.91 -30.11
C LYS A 68 3.79 20.58 -29.02
N HIS A 69 2.71 19.92 -28.60
CA HIS A 69 1.89 20.32 -27.47
C HIS A 69 2.20 19.42 -26.27
N LYS A 70 2.42 20.01 -25.09
CA LYS A 70 2.65 19.26 -23.84
C LYS A 70 1.36 19.24 -23.02
N PHE A 71 0.85 18.05 -22.75
CA PHE A 71 -0.27 17.82 -21.84
C PHE A 71 0.24 17.17 -20.56
N HIS A 72 -0.32 17.58 -19.42
CA HIS A 72 -0.02 16.97 -18.12
C HIS A 72 -1.28 16.25 -17.65
N THR A 73 -1.18 14.94 -17.39
CA THR A 73 -2.25 14.19 -16.72
C THR A 73 -2.27 14.60 -15.25
N LYS A 74 -3.46 14.68 -14.65
CA LYS A 74 -3.62 14.90 -13.20
C LYS A 74 -3.39 13.62 -12.40
N GLY A 75 -2.44 12.78 -12.79
CA GLY A 75 -2.03 11.64 -11.97
C GLY A 75 -1.29 12.15 -10.74
N ARG A 76 -1.94 12.10 -9.57
CA ARG A 76 -1.25 12.44 -8.32
C ARG A 76 -0.27 11.30 -8.01
N PRO A 77 1.00 11.61 -7.71
CA PRO A 77 1.94 10.59 -7.26
C PRO A 77 1.42 9.91 -5.99
N ALA A 78 1.63 8.60 -5.86
CA ALA A 78 1.45 7.92 -4.58
C ALA A 78 2.60 8.31 -3.65
N ARG A 79 2.30 8.48 -2.36
CA ARG A 79 3.29 8.79 -1.34
C ARG A 79 3.49 7.55 -0.49
N LEU A 80 4.72 7.07 -0.41
CA LEU A 80 5.12 5.98 0.46
C LEU A 80 5.83 6.56 1.68
N ILE A 81 5.28 6.27 2.86
CA ILE A 81 5.87 6.64 4.14
C ILE A 81 6.28 5.35 4.84
N LEU A 82 7.57 5.17 5.08
CA LEU A 82 8.10 4.06 5.89
C LEU A 82 8.70 4.63 7.15
N ARG A 83 8.55 3.94 8.29
CA ARG A 83 9.19 4.32 9.54
C ARG A 83 10.14 3.23 10.03
N ILE A 84 11.42 3.56 10.12
CA ILE A 84 12.44 2.62 10.58
C ILE A 84 12.60 2.73 12.10
N LYS A 85 12.32 1.63 12.79
CA LYS A 85 12.50 1.49 14.24
C LYS A 85 13.50 0.37 14.56
N ARG A 86 14.26 0.52 15.65
CA ARG A 86 15.04 -0.56 16.27
C ARG A 86 14.69 -0.64 17.75
N ASN A 87 14.25 -1.80 18.20
CA ASN A 87 13.76 -2.01 19.58
C ASN A 87 12.70 -0.95 19.97
N GLY A 88 11.75 -0.68 19.07
CA GLY A 88 10.69 0.32 19.27
C GLY A 88 11.11 1.78 19.11
N LYS A 89 12.40 2.10 18.97
CA LYS A 89 12.89 3.48 18.85
C LYS A 89 13.19 3.84 17.40
N ALA A 90 12.74 5.01 16.97
CA ALA A 90 13.06 5.58 15.67
C ALA A 90 14.58 5.68 15.46
N ILE A 91 15.03 5.44 14.23
CA ILE A 91 16.43 5.58 13.86
C ILE A 91 16.58 6.82 12.99
N ASN A 92 17.25 7.86 13.49
CA ASN A 92 17.58 9.07 12.73
C ASN A 92 18.86 8.88 11.90
N GLY A 93 18.95 9.52 10.74
CA GLY A 93 20.16 9.57 9.91
C GLY A 93 20.53 8.22 9.30
N LYS A 94 19.58 7.28 9.26
CA LYS A 94 19.83 5.93 8.78
C LYS A 94 19.85 5.95 7.26
N ARG A 95 21.04 5.76 6.70
CA ARG A 95 21.20 5.58 5.25
C ARG A 95 20.39 4.40 4.75
N TYR A 96 19.65 4.64 3.68
CA TYR A 96 18.84 3.65 2.99
C TYR A 96 19.03 3.73 1.48
N VAL A 97 18.81 2.59 0.82
CA VAL A 97 18.47 2.52 -0.60
C VAL A 97 17.13 1.81 -0.71
N LEU A 98 16.14 2.47 -1.28
CA LEU A 98 14.80 1.93 -1.51
C LEU A 98 14.62 1.73 -3.01
N ILE A 99 14.46 0.48 -3.41
CA ILE A 99 14.28 0.10 -4.82
C ILE A 99 12.80 -0.14 -5.04
N ILE A 100 12.18 0.65 -5.91
CA ILE A 100 10.76 0.51 -6.31
C ILE A 100 10.73 0.32 -7.82
N ASP A 101 10.14 -0.78 -8.31
CA ASP A 101 10.08 -1.13 -9.74
C ASP A 101 11.43 -0.98 -10.47
N GLY A 102 12.53 -1.38 -9.81
CA GLY A 102 13.90 -1.31 -10.34
C GLY A 102 14.56 0.08 -10.27
N LYS A 103 13.86 1.11 -9.78
CA LYS A 103 14.43 2.45 -9.56
C LYS A 103 14.90 2.59 -8.11
N ALA A 104 16.17 2.95 -7.93
CA ALA A 104 16.74 3.21 -6.62
C ALA A 104 16.47 4.65 -6.15
N HIS A 105 16.08 4.77 -4.88
CA HIS A 105 15.93 6.01 -4.14
C HIS A 105 16.85 5.94 -2.92
N GLU A 106 17.77 6.88 -2.79
CA GLU A 106 18.75 6.90 -1.69
C GLU A 106 18.50 8.11 -0.79
N GLY A 107 18.76 7.94 0.50
CA GLY A 107 18.64 9.01 1.46
C GLY A 107 19.00 8.57 2.87
N GLU A 108 18.66 9.44 3.82
CA GLU A 108 18.75 9.18 5.25
C GLU A 108 17.37 9.40 5.86
N THR A 109 17.03 8.62 6.89
CA THR A 109 15.79 8.84 7.65
C THR A 109 15.82 10.17 8.39
N ASP A 110 14.65 10.77 8.58
CA ASP A 110 14.50 11.96 9.42
C ASP A 110 14.66 11.66 10.93
N ASP A 111 14.47 12.68 11.77
CA ASP A 111 14.57 12.61 13.22
C ASP A 111 13.55 11.67 13.88
N GLU A 112 12.42 11.43 13.21
CA GLU A 112 11.38 10.50 13.62
C GLU A 112 11.51 9.10 12.99
N GLY A 113 12.54 8.90 12.17
CA GLY A 113 12.87 7.65 11.50
C GLY A 113 12.11 7.41 10.20
N HIS A 114 11.48 8.43 9.61
CA HIS A 114 10.69 8.30 8.39
C HIS A 114 11.54 8.35 7.12
N ILE A 115 11.06 7.62 6.12
CA ILE A 115 11.36 7.75 4.71
C ILE A 115 10.06 8.17 4.05
N ASP A 116 10.08 9.27 3.31
CA ASP A 116 8.90 9.83 2.67
C ASP A 116 9.22 10.14 1.21
N ILE A 117 8.68 9.33 0.31
CA ILE A 117 8.97 9.46 -1.11
C ILE A 117 7.71 9.34 -1.96
N ILE A 118 7.80 9.92 -3.14
CA ILE A 118 6.85 9.71 -4.23
C ILE A 118 7.21 8.42 -4.96
N ILE A 119 6.22 7.54 -5.11
CA ILE A 119 6.30 6.30 -5.88
C ILE A 119 5.23 6.28 -7.00
N PRO A 120 5.43 5.47 -8.05
CA PRO A 120 4.38 5.18 -9.01
C PRO A 120 3.12 4.63 -8.30
N PRO A 121 1.91 5.04 -8.70
CA PRO A 121 0.66 4.58 -8.08
C PRO A 121 0.34 3.10 -8.31
N ASN A 122 1.04 2.47 -9.24
CA ASN A 122 0.93 1.06 -9.60
C ASN A 122 2.15 0.23 -9.11
N ALA A 123 3.00 0.80 -8.26
CA ALA A 123 4.11 0.08 -7.66
C ALA A 123 3.57 -1.06 -6.79
N MET A 124 4.02 -2.28 -7.10
CA MET A 124 3.50 -3.51 -6.46
C MET A 124 4.42 -3.98 -5.34
N ASP A 125 5.71 -3.85 -5.55
CA ASP A 125 6.75 -4.33 -4.66
C ASP A 125 7.90 -3.33 -4.55
N GLY A 126 8.68 -3.50 -3.49
CA GLY A 126 9.89 -2.75 -3.29
C GLY A 126 10.88 -3.50 -2.41
N GLN A 127 12.11 -3.01 -2.38
CA GLN A 127 13.14 -3.54 -1.51
C GLN A 127 13.87 -2.41 -0.80
N LEU A 128 13.83 -2.42 0.53
CA LEU A 128 14.59 -1.53 1.38
C LEU A 128 15.92 -2.20 1.75
N LEU A 129 17.02 -1.53 1.41
CA LEU A 129 18.38 -1.92 1.74
C LEU A 129 18.94 -0.97 2.78
N LEU A 130 19.41 -1.52 3.90
CA LEU A 130 20.09 -0.79 4.96
C LEU A 130 21.53 -1.29 5.12
N ASN A 131 22.37 -0.49 5.79
CA ASN A 131 23.75 -0.86 6.11
C ASN A 131 24.58 -1.29 4.88
N GLY A 132 24.42 -0.57 3.76
CA GLY A 132 25.09 -0.91 2.50
C GLY A 132 24.62 -2.22 1.89
N GLY A 133 23.36 -2.60 2.11
CA GLY A 133 22.75 -3.81 1.55
C GLY A 133 22.95 -5.09 2.36
N ARG A 134 23.51 -4.99 3.58
CA ARG A 134 23.63 -6.12 4.52
C ARG A 134 22.29 -6.52 5.13
N GLU A 135 21.41 -5.54 5.30
CA GLU A 135 20.03 -5.75 5.73
C GLU A 135 19.12 -5.46 4.54
N LYS A 136 18.22 -6.41 4.26
CA LYS A 136 17.28 -6.35 3.15
C LYS A 136 15.89 -6.64 3.66
N TYR A 137 14.95 -5.80 3.27
CA TYR A 137 13.53 -5.94 3.60
C TYR A 137 12.74 -5.82 2.31
N ASP A 138 12.07 -6.89 1.93
CA ASP A 138 11.12 -6.84 0.83
C ASP A 138 9.83 -6.19 1.34
N LEU A 139 9.18 -5.43 0.47
CA LEU A 139 7.98 -4.66 0.76
C LEU A 139 6.89 -5.02 -0.24
N ILE A 140 5.68 -5.23 0.27
CA ILE A 140 4.47 -5.40 -0.53
C ILE A 140 3.73 -4.07 -0.52
N LEU A 141 3.73 -3.36 -1.65
CA LEU A 141 3.18 -2.00 -1.74
C LEU A 141 1.75 -2.01 -2.30
N GLY A 142 1.52 -2.79 -3.34
CA GLY A 142 0.22 -2.95 -3.99
C GLY A 142 -0.45 -4.28 -3.62
N GLY A 143 -1.78 -4.36 -3.81
CA GLY A 143 -2.52 -5.61 -3.66
C GLY A 143 -2.62 -6.15 -2.24
N LEU A 144 -2.62 -5.28 -1.24
CA LEU A 144 -2.85 -5.66 0.14
C LEU A 144 -4.32 -6.00 0.33
N ASP A 145 -4.61 -7.27 0.54
CA ASP A 145 -5.95 -7.70 0.89
C ASP A 145 -6.42 -6.98 2.18
N PRO A 146 -7.74 -6.82 2.34
CA PRO A 146 -8.35 -6.27 3.54
C PRO A 146 -7.86 -6.88 4.86
N LEU A 147 -7.86 -6.09 5.94
CA LEU A 147 -7.41 -6.52 7.28
C LEU A 147 -8.31 -7.59 7.92
N ASP A 148 -9.53 -7.78 7.42
CA ASP A 148 -10.43 -8.87 7.80
C ASP A 148 -9.99 -10.22 7.21
N GLU A 149 -9.18 -10.22 6.14
CA GLU A 149 -8.62 -11.41 5.50
C GLU A 149 -7.28 -11.85 6.10
N THR A 150 -7.06 -13.17 6.15
CA THR A 150 -5.79 -13.74 6.62
C THR A 150 -4.60 -13.31 5.75
N THR A 151 -4.78 -13.23 4.43
CA THR A 151 -3.74 -12.72 3.51
C THR A 151 -3.39 -11.26 3.77
N GLY A 152 -4.38 -10.43 4.10
CA GLY A 152 -4.18 -9.02 4.45
C GLY A 152 -3.43 -8.84 5.77
N VAL A 153 -3.69 -9.71 6.74
CA VAL A 153 -2.93 -9.77 8.01
C VAL A 153 -1.50 -10.24 7.78
N GLN A 154 -1.31 -11.34 7.04
CA GLN A 154 0.01 -11.86 6.70
C GLN A 154 0.86 -10.80 5.97
N ALA A 155 0.31 -10.12 4.97
CA ALA A 155 1.05 -9.10 4.24
C ALA A 155 1.48 -7.90 5.12
N ARG A 156 0.61 -7.44 6.03
CA ARG A 156 0.95 -6.35 6.96
C ARG A 156 1.99 -6.79 8.00
N LEU A 157 1.86 -7.99 8.56
CA LEU A 157 2.88 -8.56 9.44
C LEU A 157 4.24 -8.64 8.74
N PHE A 158 4.25 -9.10 7.48
CA PHE A 158 5.44 -9.16 6.65
C PHE A 158 6.11 -7.80 6.48
N ASN A 159 5.36 -6.79 6.05
CA ASN A 159 5.88 -5.43 5.87
C ASN A 159 6.35 -4.78 7.18
N LEU A 160 5.71 -5.12 8.31
CA LEU A 160 6.13 -4.67 9.64
C LEU A 160 7.36 -5.44 10.17
N GLY A 161 7.91 -6.38 9.41
CA GLY A 161 9.12 -7.14 9.74
C GLY A 161 8.87 -8.37 10.61
N TYR A 162 7.61 -8.77 10.81
CA TYR A 162 7.28 -10.07 11.38
C TYR A 162 7.27 -11.08 10.22
N ALA A 163 7.84 -12.28 10.40
CA ALA A 163 7.92 -13.27 9.33
C ALA A 163 6.76 -14.28 9.44
N PRO A 164 5.57 -14.02 8.86
CA PRO A 164 4.41 -14.91 8.98
C PRO A 164 4.52 -16.17 8.12
N GLY A 165 5.59 -16.31 7.33
CA GLY A 165 5.69 -17.34 6.29
C GLY A 165 5.01 -16.90 4.99
N PRO A 166 4.52 -17.85 4.18
CA PRO A 166 3.81 -17.55 2.94
C PRO A 166 2.55 -16.71 3.17
N ILE A 167 2.21 -15.86 2.19
CA ILE A 167 0.96 -15.10 2.17
C ILE A 167 -0.06 -15.90 1.36
N ASP A 168 -0.57 -16.95 1.98
CA ASP A 168 -1.43 -17.97 1.39
C ASP A 168 -2.84 -18.01 2.00
N GLY A 169 -3.12 -17.17 2.99
CA GLY A 169 -4.39 -17.14 3.71
C GLY A 169 -4.54 -18.25 4.76
N ILE A 170 -3.48 -18.99 5.07
CA ILE A 170 -3.49 -20.08 6.05
C ILE A 170 -2.85 -19.61 7.36
N MET A 171 -3.59 -19.72 8.47
CA MET A 171 -3.07 -19.49 9.82
C MET A 171 -2.17 -20.65 10.26
N GLY A 172 -0.98 -20.76 9.65
CA GLY A 172 0.02 -21.77 9.98
C GLY A 172 0.93 -21.38 11.17
N PRO A 173 1.82 -22.29 11.61
CA PRO A 173 2.69 -22.05 12.77
C PRO A 173 3.56 -20.79 12.67
N LEU A 174 4.02 -20.45 11.45
CA LEU A 174 4.80 -19.24 11.20
C LEU A 174 3.95 -17.98 11.36
N THR A 175 2.72 -18.00 10.83
CA THR A 175 1.78 -16.87 10.94
C THR A 175 1.38 -16.66 12.38
N GLU A 176 1.03 -17.71 13.12
CA GLU A 176 0.73 -17.61 14.55
C GLU A 176 1.91 -17.07 15.37
N ALA A 177 3.13 -17.52 15.07
CA ALA A 177 4.34 -17.02 15.74
C ALA A 177 4.59 -15.54 15.45
N ALA A 178 4.33 -15.09 14.21
CA ALA A 178 4.39 -13.69 13.84
C ALA A 178 3.33 -12.85 14.57
N VAL A 179 2.08 -13.35 14.66
CA VAL A 179 1.01 -12.69 15.42
C VAL A 179 1.38 -12.56 16.90
N ARG A 180 1.88 -13.62 17.55
CA ARG A 180 2.28 -13.56 18.96
C ARG A 180 3.41 -12.56 19.20
N LYS A 181 4.41 -12.51 18.31
CA LYS A 181 5.49 -11.50 18.39
C LYS A 181 4.96 -10.08 18.24
N PHE A 182 4.04 -9.88 17.30
CA PHE A 182 3.39 -8.58 17.10
C PHE A 182 2.58 -8.18 18.33
N GLN A 183 1.70 -9.05 18.84
CA GLN A 183 0.91 -8.84 20.05
C GLN A 183 1.81 -8.47 21.24
N GLN A 184 2.92 -9.19 21.43
CA GLN A 184 3.89 -8.89 22.49
C GLN A 184 4.52 -7.50 22.32
N GLN A 185 4.88 -7.11 21.10
CA GLN A 185 5.51 -5.83 20.83
C GLN A 185 4.56 -4.63 21.03
N VAL A 186 3.28 -4.79 20.69
CA VAL A 186 2.28 -3.73 20.81
C VAL A 186 1.54 -3.72 22.15
N GLY A 187 1.81 -4.71 23.02
CA GLY A 187 1.19 -4.82 24.34
C GLY A 187 -0.24 -5.35 24.34
N ALA A 188 -0.64 -6.07 23.28
CA ALA A 188 -1.94 -6.73 23.18
C ALA A 188 -1.95 -8.10 23.89
N THR A 189 -3.13 -8.70 24.00
CA THR A 189 -3.26 -10.08 24.49
C THR A 189 -2.50 -11.05 23.59
N VAL A 190 -1.54 -11.80 24.16
CA VAL A 190 -0.67 -12.73 23.38
C VAL A 190 -1.32 -14.12 23.28
N ASP A 191 -2.26 -14.28 22.34
CA ASP A 191 -3.06 -15.50 22.17
C ASP A 191 -3.04 -16.07 20.74
N SER A 192 -2.24 -15.49 19.83
CA SER A 192 -2.22 -15.80 18.38
C SER A 192 -3.54 -15.55 17.63
N ILE A 193 -4.56 -15.00 18.28
CA ILE A 193 -5.86 -14.73 17.67
C ILE A 193 -5.86 -13.31 17.13
N VAL A 194 -6.13 -13.18 15.83
CA VAL A 194 -6.27 -11.86 15.18
C VAL A 194 -7.68 -11.31 15.41
N GLY A 195 -7.95 -10.97 16.67
CA GLY A 195 -9.19 -10.32 17.11
C GLY A 195 -9.20 -8.81 16.83
N PRO A 196 -10.28 -8.09 17.22
CA PRO A 196 -10.41 -6.65 17.01
C PRO A 196 -9.23 -5.83 17.57
N GLU A 197 -8.74 -6.17 18.75
CA GLU A 197 -7.57 -5.50 19.36
C GLU A 197 -6.32 -5.63 18.48
N THR A 198 -6.02 -6.85 18.02
CA THR A 198 -4.84 -7.10 17.16
C THR A 198 -4.97 -6.38 15.82
N ARG A 199 -6.18 -6.35 15.21
CA ARG A 199 -6.42 -5.64 13.95
C ARG A 199 -6.27 -4.13 14.11
N GLN A 200 -6.77 -3.55 15.21
CA GLN A 200 -6.59 -2.13 15.49
C GLN A 200 -5.10 -1.77 15.61
N HIS A 201 -4.31 -2.59 16.28
CA HIS A 201 -2.87 -2.37 16.36
C HIS A 201 -2.19 -2.50 14.98
N LEU A 202 -2.60 -3.45 14.15
CA LEU A 202 -2.06 -3.59 12.79
C LEU A 202 -2.36 -2.36 11.95
N GLU A 203 -3.59 -1.83 12.02
CA GLU A 203 -4.00 -0.60 11.36
C GLU A 203 -3.14 0.60 11.83
N ASN A 204 -2.97 0.74 13.14
CA ASN A 204 -2.20 1.84 13.73
C ASN A 204 -0.69 1.78 13.40
N GLU A 205 -0.08 0.60 13.41
CA GLU A 205 1.36 0.46 13.14
C GLU A 205 1.69 0.46 11.65
N TYR A 206 0.79 -0.07 10.80
CA TYR A 206 1.00 -0.08 9.36
C TYR A 206 0.65 1.27 8.72
N GLY A 207 -0.41 1.93 9.20
CA GLY A 207 -1.03 3.07 8.53
C GLY A 207 -1.87 2.59 7.35
N CYS A 208 -3.17 2.82 7.42
CA CYS A 208 -4.11 2.56 6.33
C CYS A 208 -4.64 3.92 5.83
#